data_AF-A0A212DG97-F1
#
_entry.id   AF-A0A212DG97-F1
#
_cell.length_a   1.000
_cell.length_b   1.000
_cell.length_c   1.000
_cell.angle_alpha   90.00
_cell.angle_beta   90.00
_cell.angle_gamma   90.00
#
_symmetry.space_group_name_H-M   'P 1'
#
loop_
_entity.id
_entity.type
_entity.pdbx_description
1 polymer ?
#
loop_
_entity_poly.entity_id
_entity_poly.type
_entity_poly.pdbx_seq_one_letter_code
_entity_poly.pdbx_strand_id
1 'polypeptide(L)'
;MREANYQNSGRYFHARGNYEAAQRGPGGVWAAKIISSVGEYLQGFLHQIYLGRDSIGLEGQVSNRRAAEWGRSGQDPDHFRPEGLPKKY
;
A
#
# COMPACT_ATOMS: atom_id res chain seq x y z
N MET A 1 -6.97 5.33 4.31
CA MET A 1 -7.19 3.92 4.69
C MET A 1 -7.99 3.76 5.98
N ARG A 2 -7.47 4.12 7.17
CA ARG A 2 -8.19 3.94 8.45
C ARG A 2 -9.53 4.67 8.53
N GLU A 3 -9.57 5.93 8.08
CA GLU A 3 -10.81 6.72 8.03
C GLU A 3 -11.85 6.13 7.05
N ALA A 4 -11.38 5.52 5.96
CA ALA A 4 -12.27 4.95 4.95
C ALA A 4 -12.89 3.62 5.41
N ASN A 5 -12.18 2.85 6.23
CA ASN A 5 -12.59 1.52 6.74
C ASN A 5 -13.32 0.67 5.69
N TYR A 6 -12.80 0.65 4.45
CA TYR A 6 -13.50 0.11 3.30
C TYR A 6 -12.88 -1.22 2.88
N GLN A 7 -13.72 -2.24 2.66
CA GLN A 7 -13.26 -3.57 2.26
C GLN A 7 -12.50 -3.51 0.94
N ASN A 8 -11.44 -4.32 0.80
CA ASN A 8 -10.62 -4.45 -0.41
C ASN A 8 -9.96 -3.14 -0.91
N SER A 9 -9.92 -2.09 -0.07
CA SER A 9 -9.32 -0.79 -0.42
C SER A 9 -7.81 -0.69 -0.14
N GLY A 10 -7.21 -1.75 0.41
CA GLY A 10 -5.80 -1.76 0.83
C GLY A 10 -4.85 -1.35 -0.30
N ARG A 11 -4.93 -2.06 -1.44
CA ARG A 11 -4.11 -1.78 -2.63
C ARG A 11 -4.28 -0.35 -3.15
N TYR A 12 -5.52 0.13 -3.18
CA TYR A 12 -5.83 1.50 -3.60
C TYR A 12 -5.07 2.54 -2.77
N PHE A 13 -5.15 2.45 -1.44
CA PHE A 13 -4.45 3.40 -0.57
C PHE A 13 -2.92 3.27 -0.62
N HIS A 14 -2.39 2.06 -0.85
CA HIS A 14 -0.96 1.86 -1.06
C HIS A 14 -0.48 2.51 -2.36
N ALA A 15 -1.21 2.32 -3.46
CA ALA A 15 -0.93 2.96 -4.74
C ALA A 15 -1.07 4.49 -4.64
N ARG A 16 -2.20 4.98 -4.11
CA ARG A 16 -2.47 6.42 -4.00
C ARG A 16 -1.43 7.15 -3.16
N GLY A 17 -1.08 6.62 -1.98
CA GLY A 17 -0.07 7.25 -1.12
C GLY A 17 1.31 7.33 -1.76
N ASN A 18 1.71 6.28 -2.49
CA ASN A 18 2.99 6.27 -3.22
C ASN A 18 2.97 7.18 -4.46
N TYR A 19 1.82 7.28 -5.15
CA TYR A 19 1.62 8.19 -6.28
C TYR A 19 1.72 9.65 -5.85
N GLU A 20 1.01 10.04 -4.79
CA GLU A 20 1.09 11.39 -4.22
C GLU A 20 2.49 11.73 -3.71
N ALA A 21 3.19 10.76 -3.12
CA ALA A 21 4.58 10.95 -2.70
C ALA A 21 5.52 11.10 -3.89
N ALA A 22 5.36 10.30 -4.95
CA ALA A 22 6.18 10.39 -6.17
C ALA A 22 6.02 11.73 -6.90
N GLN A 23 4.82 12.32 -6.88
CA GLN A 23 4.57 13.65 -7.44
C GLN A 23 5.34 14.78 -6.74
N ARG A 24 5.82 14.57 -5.51
CA ARG A 24 6.66 15.53 -4.79
C ARG A 24 8.13 15.52 -5.26
N GLY A 25 8.44 14.77 -6.33
CA GLY A 25 9.76 14.68 -6.93
C GLY A 25 10.65 13.59 -6.32
N PRO A 26 11.97 13.58 -6.64
CA PRO A 26 12.88 12.49 -6.27
C PRO A 26 12.94 12.21 -4.76
N GLY A 27 12.86 13.24 -3.92
CA GLY A 27 12.80 13.09 -2.46
C GLY A 27 11.52 12.41 -1.98
N GLY A 28 10.40 12.66 -2.64
CA GLY A 28 9.13 12.02 -2.34
C GLY A 28 9.11 10.55 -2.76
N VAL A 29 9.70 10.20 -3.90
CA VAL A 29 9.94 8.80 -4.32
C VAL A 29 10.80 8.05 -3.31
N TRP A 30 11.87 8.70 -2.83
CA TRP A 30 12.76 8.12 -1.82
C TRP A 30 12.04 7.90 -0.48
N ALA A 31 11.30 8.90 0.01
CA ALA A 31 10.51 8.78 1.23
C ALA A 31 9.45 7.66 1.12
N ALA A 32 8.74 7.58 0.00
CA ALA A 32 7.74 6.55 -0.26
C ALA A 32 8.34 5.13 -0.23
N LYS A 33 9.55 4.97 -0.79
CA LYS A 33 10.29 3.71 -0.74
C LYS A 33 10.64 3.32 0.70
N ILE A 34 11.21 4.22 1.49
CA ILE A 34 11.57 3.93 2.88
C ILE A 34 10.33 3.59 3.71
N ILE A 35 9.28 4.40 3.63
CA ILE A 35 8.06 4.19 4.42
C ILE A 35 7.40 2.86 4.05
N SER A 36 7.33 2.52 2.77
CA SER A 36 6.76 1.24 2.32
C SER A 36 7.60 0.05 2.81
N SER A 37 8.93 0.11 2.70
CA SER A 37 9.81 -0.96 3.18
C SER A 37 9.78 -1.14 4.70
N VAL A 38 9.75 -0.04 5.47
CA VAL A 38 9.65 -0.09 6.93
C VAL A 38 8.28 -0.63 7.37
N GLY A 39 7.20 -0.19 6.72
CA GLY A 39 5.85 -0.68 6.99
C GLY A 39 5.71 -2.17 6.73
N GLU A 40 6.26 -2.66 5.61
CA GLU A 40 6.31 -4.09 5.28
C GLU A 40 7.13 -4.90 6.30
N TYR A 41 8.30 -4.39 6.71
CA TYR A 41 9.14 -5.06 7.70
C TYR A 41 8.42 -5.20 9.05
N LEU A 42 7.80 -4.13 9.54
CA LEU A 42 7.02 -4.16 10.79
C LEU A 42 5.82 -5.10 10.68
N GLN A 43 5.10 -5.09 9.57
CA GLN A 43 3.96 -5.99 9.35
C GLN A 43 4.39 -7.46 9.30
N GLY A 44 5.48 -7.78 8.61
CA GLY A 44 6.05 -9.13 8.56
C GLY A 44 6.54 -9.61 9.93
N PHE A 45 7.22 -8.74 10.67
CA PHE A 45 7.70 -9.02 12.03
C PHE A 45 6.55 -9.30 13.01
N LEU A 46 5.51 -8.45 13.01
CA LEU A 46 4.32 -8.67 13.84
C LEU A 46 3.59 -9.95 13.45
N HIS A 47 3.42 -10.23 12.14
CA HIS A 47 2.79 -11.47 11.69
C HIS A 47 3.56 -12.71 12.18
N GLN A 48 4.89 -12.69 12.11
CA GLN A 48 5.74 -13.77 12.59
C GLN A 48 5.62 -14.00 14.11
N ILE A 49 5.50 -12.93 14.90
CA ILE A 49 5.37 -13.04 16.36
C ILE A 49 3.98 -13.49 16.79
N TYR A 50 2.91 -13.02 16.13
CA TYR A 50 1.54 -13.18 16.62
C TYR A 50 0.75 -14.33 15.97
N LEU A 51 1.06 -14.73 14.73
CA LEU A 51 0.17 -15.61 13.94
C LEU A 51 0.82 -16.92 13.46
N GLY A 52 2.13 -17.08 13.55
CA GLY A 52 2.80 -18.20 12.87
C GLY A 52 2.68 -18.07 11.33
N ARG A 53 3.44 -18.88 10.59
CA ARG A 53 3.59 -18.72 9.12
C ARG A 53 2.33 -19.13 8.34
N ASP A 54 1.30 -18.31 8.30
CA ASP A 54 0.21 -18.47 7.34
C ASP A 54 0.55 -17.87 5.97
N SER A 55 0.42 -18.69 4.92
CA SER A 55 0.70 -18.33 3.51
C SER A 55 -0.22 -17.23 2.96
N ILE A 56 -1.44 -17.10 3.50
CA ILE A 56 -2.44 -16.10 3.12
C ILE A 56 -1.93 -14.67 3.43
N GLY A 57 -1.17 -14.49 4.51
CA GLY A 57 -0.60 -13.19 4.89
C GLY A 57 0.52 -12.73 3.95
N LEU A 58 1.31 -13.65 3.42
CA LEU A 58 2.41 -13.37 2.47
C LEU A 58 1.87 -12.89 1.11
N GLU A 59 0.82 -13.53 0.60
CA GLU A 59 0.22 -13.15 -0.68
C GLU A 59 -0.39 -11.73 -0.63
N GLY A 60 -1.06 -11.39 0.47
CA GLY A 60 -1.55 -10.03 0.72
C GLY A 60 -0.43 -8.98 0.78
N GLN A 61 0.71 -9.30 1.42
CA GLN A 61 1.87 -8.39 1.46
C GLN A 61 2.48 -8.16 0.08
N VAL A 62 2.67 -9.22 -0.71
CA VAL A 62 3.17 -9.11 -2.10
C VAL A 62 2.23 -8.28 -2.95
N SER A 63 0.91 -8.48 -2.80
CA SER A 63 -0.12 -7.72 -3.50
C SER A 63 -0.05 -6.22 -3.17
N ASN A 64 0.12 -5.86 -1.89
CA ASN A 64 0.25 -4.47 -1.44
C ASN A 64 1.55 -3.82 -1.92
N ARG A 65 2.67 -4.56 -1.93
CA ARG A 65 3.95 -4.07 -2.46
C ARG A 65 3.83 -3.70 -3.94
N ARG A 66 3.22 -4.56 -4.75
CA ARG A 66 2.99 -4.29 -6.19
C ARG A 66 2.13 -3.05 -6.40
N ALA A 67 1.11 -2.85 -5.57
CA ALA A 67 0.28 -1.65 -5.64
C ALA A 67 1.07 -0.37 -5.26
N ALA A 68 1.92 -0.44 -4.24
CA ALA A 68 2.81 0.67 -3.88
C ALA A 68 3.79 1.01 -5.02
N GLU A 69 4.38 0.01 -5.67
CA GLU A 69 5.26 0.18 -6.83
C GLU A 69 4.54 0.80 -8.02
N TRP A 70 3.33 0.34 -8.32
CA TRP A 70 2.46 0.92 -9.35
C TRP A 70 2.26 2.42 -9.14
N GLY A 71 1.79 2.81 -7.94
CA GLY A 71 1.61 4.22 -7.62
C GLY A 71 2.91 5.02 -7.69
N ARG A 72 4.01 4.48 -7.14
CA ARG A 72 5.32 5.15 -7.16
C ARG A 72 5.86 5.36 -8.57
N SER A 73 5.50 4.51 -9.52
CA SER A 73 5.87 4.65 -10.93
C SER A 73 5.08 5.75 -11.67
N GLY A 74 4.11 6.38 -11.03
CA GLY A 74 3.28 7.42 -11.65
C GLY A 74 2.03 6.88 -12.35
N GLN A 75 1.72 5.59 -12.20
CA GLN A 75 0.53 4.99 -12.78
C GLN A 75 -0.71 5.28 -11.92
N ASP A 76 -1.88 5.26 -12.56
CA ASP A 76 -3.14 5.64 -11.94
C ASP A 76 -3.52 4.72 -10.77
N PRO A 77 -3.66 5.24 -9.53
CA PRO A 77 -4.11 4.48 -8.38
C PRO A 77 -5.53 3.93 -8.51
N ASP A 78 -6.40 4.57 -9.29
CA ASP A 78 -7.79 4.16 -9.44
C ASP A 78 -7.93 2.79 -10.11
N HIS A 79 -6.87 2.26 -10.72
CA HIS A 79 -6.76 0.86 -11.14
C HIS A 79 -7.11 -0.14 -10.00
N PHE A 80 -6.85 0.23 -8.75
CA PHE A 80 -7.15 -0.59 -7.57
C PHE A 80 -8.38 -0.12 -6.79
N ARG A 81 -9.08 0.93 -7.25
CA ARG A 81 -10.20 1.52 -6.51
C ARG A 81 -11.35 0.52 -6.44
N PRO A 82 -11.81 0.13 -5.24
CA PRO A 82 -12.98 -0.73 -5.13
C PRO A 82 -14.25 0.06 -5.43
N GLU A 83 -15.22 -0.62 -6.04
CA GLU A 83 -16.54 -0.05 -6.32
C GLU A 83 -17.19 0.45 -5.02
N GLY A 84 -17.80 1.63 -5.10
CA GLY A 84 -18.46 2.28 -3.97
C GLY A 84 -17.55 3.04 -3.00
N LEU A 85 -16.21 3.02 -3.18
CA LEU A 85 -15.31 3.84 -2.35
C LEU A 85 -15.64 5.34 -2.52
N PRO A 86 -16.00 6.07 -1.44
CA PRO A 86 -16.39 7.47 -1.53
C PRO A 86 -15.36 8.32 -2.29
N LYS A 87 -15.82 9.17 -3.22
CA LYS A 87 -14.96 9.95 -4.14
C LYS A 87 -13.95 10.88 -3.45
N LYS A 88 -14.16 11.21 -2.18
CA LYS A 88 -13.20 11.99 -1.39
C LYS A 88 -11.88 11.26 -1.16
N TYR A 89 -11.91 9.92 -1.22
CA TYR A 89 -10.78 9.04 -0.97
C TYR A 89 -10.08 8.60 -2.22
#